data_AF-A0A509BLN8-F1
#
_entry.id   AF-A0A509BLN8-F1
#
_cell.length_a   1.000
_cell.length_b   1.000
_cell.length_c   1.000
_cell.angle_alpha   90.00
_cell.angle_beta   90.00
_cell.angle_gamma   90.00
#
_symmetry.space_group_name_H-M   'P 1'
#
loop_
_entity.id
_entity.type
_entity.pdbx_description
1 polymer ?
#
loop_
_entity_poly.entity_id
_entity_poly.type
_entity_poly.pdbx_seq_one_letter_code
_entity_poly.pdbx_strand_id
1 'polypeptide(L)'
;MNTVGTPLLWGGFAVVVVIMLSIDLLLQGRRGAHAMSMKQAAGWSILWVTLSLLFNAAFWWYLAETQGREVADPQALAFLTGYLIEKSLAVDNVFVWLMLFSYFSVPPALQRRVLVYGVLGAIVLRTIMIFAGTWLITQFEWLLYVFGAFLLFTGVKMALAKEDESGIGEKPMVRWLRGHLRMTDTIENEHFFRT
;
A
#
# COMPACT_ATOMS: atom_id res chain seq x y z
N MET A 1 3.24 23.16 -26.07
CA MET A 1 2.92 22.15 -25.03
C MET A 1 4.24 21.57 -24.57
N ASN A 2 4.79 22.06 -23.46
CA ASN A 2 6.07 21.55 -22.95
C ASN A 2 5.81 20.19 -22.30
N THR A 3 6.24 19.12 -22.96
CA THR A 3 6.11 17.74 -22.50
C THR A 3 6.73 17.61 -21.12
N VAL A 4 5.91 17.23 -20.15
CA VAL A 4 6.30 16.89 -18.77
C VAL A 4 7.19 15.64 -18.80
N GLY A 5 8.50 15.88 -18.93
CA GLY A 5 9.56 14.89 -18.87
C GLY A 5 10.07 14.45 -20.24
N THR A 6 11.35 14.73 -20.52
CA THR A 6 12.04 14.09 -21.63
C THR A 6 12.09 12.57 -21.39
N PRO A 7 12.05 11.72 -22.44
CA PRO A 7 12.19 10.27 -22.30
C PRO A 7 13.43 9.86 -21.50
N LEU A 8 14.46 10.71 -21.50
CA LEU A 8 15.69 10.56 -20.74
C LEU A 8 15.47 10.68 -19.21
N LEU A 9 14.64 11.63 -18.75
CA LEU A 9 14.30 11.78 -17.33
C LEU A 9 13.46 10.61 -16.82
N TRP A 10 12.50 10.14 -17.63
CA TRP A 10 11.71 8.95 -17.32
C TRP A 10 12.57 7.68 -17.27
N GLY A 11 13.49 7.52 -18.21
CA GLY A 11 14.48 6.43 -18.21
C GLY A 11 15.39 6.47 -16.98
N GLY A 12 15.92 7.65 -16.64
CA GLY A 12 16.75 7.83 -15.45
C GLY A 12 16.00 7.53 -14.15
N PHE A 13 14.77 8.03 -14.02
CA PHE A 13 13.90 7.73 -12.88
C PHE A 13 13.62 6.23 -12.75
N ALA A 14 13.27 5.55 -13.85
CA ALA A 14 13.03 4.12 -13.86
C ALA A 14 14.27 3.33 -13.42
N VAL A 15 15.46 3.71 -13.89
CA VAL A 15 16.73 3.09 -13.49
C VAL A 15 16.99 3.27 -11.99
N VAL A 16 16.81 4.48 -11.46
CA VAL A 16 16.98 4.74 -10.02
C VAL A 16 16.01 3.91 -9.19
N VAL A 17 14.74 3.83 -9.59
CA VAL A 17 13.72 3.00 -8.92
C VAL A 17 14.12 1.53 -8.93
N VAL A 18 14.54 0.99 -10.07
CA VAL A 18 14.97 -0.41 -10.18
C VAL A 18 16.21 -0.69 -9.34
N ILE A 19 17.17 0.24 -9.27
CA ILE A 19 18.36 0.11 -8.43
C ILE A 19 17.97 0.10 -6.95
N MET A 20 17.19 1.08 -6.50
CA MET A 20 16.72 1.15 -5.11
C MET A 20 15.93 -0.10 -4.72
N LEU A 21 15.03 -0.56 -5.59
CA LEU A 21 14.25 -1.78 -5.37
C LEU A 21 15.17 -3.01 -5.28
N SER A 22 16.14 -3.13 -6.18
CA SER A 22 17.11 -4.23 -6.17
C SER A 22 17.93 -4.23 -4.88
N ILE A 23 18.40 -3.07 -4.44
CA ILE A 23 19.12 -2.92 -3.17
C ILE A 23 18.24 -3.35 -2.00
N ASP A 24 17.00 -2.85 -1.92
CA ASP A 24 16.08 -3.15 -0.83
C ASP A 24 15.77 -4.65 -0.74
N LEU A 25 15.51 -5.31 -1.89
CA LEU A 25 15.25 -6.74 -1.98
C LEU A 25 16.47 -7.60 -1.63
N LEU A 26 17.69 -7.16 -1.97
CA LEU A 26 18.94 -7.87 -1.70
C LEU A 26 19.49 -7.65 -0.26
N LEU A 27 19.21 -6.49 0.36
CA LEU A 27 19.59 -6.17 1.75
C LEU A 27 18.58 -6.70 2.78
N GLN A 28 17.29 -6.59 2.49
CA GLN A 28 16.31 -7.54 3.00
C GLN A 28 16.68 -8.92 2.41
N GLY A 29 16.08 -10.07 2.68
CA GLY A 29 16.69 -11.35 2.28
C GLY A 29 17.99 -11.73 3.05
N ARG A 30 19.02 -10.86 3.15
CA ARG A 30 20.26 -11.07 3.93
C ARG A 30 20.12 -10.79 5.43
N ARG A 31 19.35 -9.78 5.84
CA ARG A 31 19.06 -9.54 7.27
C ARG A 31 18.20 -10.68 7.80
N GLY A 32 18.73 -11.60 8.61
CA GLY A 32 17.98 -12.69 9.23
C GLY A 32 16.74 -12.20 10.00
N ALA A 33 15.74 -13.07 10.14
CA ALA A 33 14.40 -12.80 10.67
C ALA A 33 14.37 -12.38 12.16
N HIS A 34 14.94 -11.23 12.50
CA HIS A 34 14.64 -10.58 13.77
C HIS A 34 13.28 -9.92 13.63
N ALA A 35 12.24 -10.62 14.06
CA ALA A 35 10.92 -10.02 14.23
C ALA A 35 11.05 -8.90 15.25
N MET A 36 10.96 -7.65 14.80
CA MET A 36 10.89 -6.50 15.69
C MET A 36 9.62 -6.63 16.53
N SER A 37 9.76 -6.50 17.85
CA SER A 37 8.60 -6.50 18.73
C SER A 37 7.69 -5.32 18.39
N MET A 38 6.37 -5.49 18.51
CA MET A 38 5.38 -4.43 18.22
C MET A 38 5.69 -3.14 19.00
N LYS A 39 6.18 -3.25 20.23
CA LYS A 39 6.58 -2.09 21.06
C LYS A 39 7.79 -1.35 20.47
N GLN A 40 8.76 -2.08 19.93
CA GLN A 40 9.93 -1.50 19.28
C GLN A 40 9.53 -0.85 17.95
N ALA A 41 8.70 -1.51 17.14
CA ALA A 41 8.20 -0.96 15.89
C ALA A 41 7.39 0.33 16.10
N ALA A 42 6.49 0.35 17.11
CA ALA A 42 5.74 1.55 17.47
C ALA A 42 6.66 2.68 17.94
N GLY A 43 7.66 2.40 18.78
CA GLY A 43 8.64 3.39 19.23
C GLY A 43 9.45 3.99 18.06
N TRP A 44 9.90 3.15 17.13
CA TRP A 44 10.57 3.61 15.91
C TRP A 44 9.65 4.47 15.04
N SER A 45 8.38 4.08 14.88
CA SER A 45 7.39 4.86 14.12
C SER A 45 7.17 6.25 14.74
N ILE A 46 6.95 6.31 16.06
CA ILE A 46 6.75 7.57 16.79
C ILE A 46 7.99 8.47 16.66
N LEU A 47 9.20 7.91 16.76
CA LEU A 47 10.44 8.66 16.60
C LEU A 47 10.51 9.34 15.21
N TRP A 48 10.23 8.58 14.14
CA TRP A 48 10.26 9.11 12.78
C TRP A 48 9.15 10.14 12.52
N VAL A 49 7.95 9.93 13.06
CA VAL A 49 6.85 10.91 12.98
C VAL A 49 7.23 12.19 13.70
N THR A 50 7.75 12.08 14.92
CA THR A 50 8.18 13.24 15.73
C THR A 50 9.29 14.01 15.02
N LEU A 51 10.28 13.32 14.48
CA LEU A 51 11.37 13.95 13.73
C LEU A 51 10.86 14.69 12.49
N SER A 52 9.89 14.11 11.78
CA SER A 52 9.28 14.74 10.60
C SER A 52 8.48 16.00 10.97
N LEU A 53 7.75 15.96 12.10
CA LEU A 53 7.01 17.12 12.60
C LEU A 53 7.92 18.22 13.12
N LEU A 54 9.00 17.86 13.83
CA LEU A 54 10.02 18.81 14.26
C LEU A 54 10.71 19.48 13.06
N PHE A 55 11.02 18.70 12.03
CA PHE A 55 11.53 19.24 10.77
C PHE A 55 10.53 20.22 10.14
N ASN A 56 9.25 19.87 10.05
CA ASN A 56 8.23 20.77 9.50
C ASN A 56 8.13 22.08 10.30
N ALA A 57 8.19 22.00 11.63
CA ALA A 57 8.16 23.18 12.50
C ALA A 57 9.41 24.05 12.33
N ALA A 58 10.59 23.44 12.27
CA ALA A 58 11.85 24.16 12.02
C ALA A 58 11.88 24.77 10.60
N PHE A 59 11.36 24.05 9.62
CA PHE A 59 11.21 24.52 8.24
C PHE A 59 10.28 25.73 8.18
N TRP A 60 9.13 25.65 8.83
CA TRP A 60 8.20 26.78 8.95
C TRP A 60 8.84 27.99 9.63
N TRP A 61 9.56 27.81 10.75
CA TRP A 61 10.25 28.90 11.44
C TRP A 61 11.27 29.56 10.52
N TYR A 62 12.12 28.76 9.87
CA TYR A 62 13.14 29.24 8.94
C TYR A 62 12.54 30.06 7.78
N LEU A 63 11.44 29.58 7.20
CA LEU A 63 10.73 30.29 6.13
C LEU A 63 10.03 31.55 6.64
N ALA A 64 9.45 31.51 7.84
CA ALA A 64 8.77 32.66 8.43
C ALA A 64 9.75 33.81 8.70
N GLU A 65 11.00 33.50 9.07
CA GLU A 65 12.04 34.50 9.33
C GLU A 65 12.72 35.01 8.04
N THR A 66 12.89 34.16 7.02
CA THR A 66 13.60 34.53 5.79
C THR A 66 12.70 35.09 4.68
N GLN A 67 11.49 34.55 4.51
CA GLN A 67 10.58 34.87 3.40
C GLN A 67 9.20 35.35 3.86
N GLY A 68 8.95 35.39 5.17
CA GLY A 68 7.69 35.82 5.75
C GLY A 68 6.63 34.72 5.81
N ARG A 69 5.60 34.96 6.62
CA ARG A 69 4.53 33.98 6.91
C ARG A 69 3.70 33.60 5.68
N GLU A 70 3.54 34.51 4.71
CA GLU A 70 2.78 34.26 3.48
C GLU A 70 3.35 33.11 2.65
N VAL A 71 4.67 32.87 2.72
CA VAL A 71 5.34 31.77 2.03
C VAL A 71 5.51 30.55 2.94
N ALA A 72 5.75 30.79 4.24
CA ALA A 72 5.98 29.73 5.23
C ALA A 72 4.75 28.84 5.45
N ASP A 73 3.58 29.45 5.63
CA ASP A 73 2.32 28.75 5.91
C ASP A 73 1.95 27.74 4.80
N PRO A 74 1.86 28.14 3.51
CA PRO A 74 1.50 27.18 2.45
C PRO A 74 2.57 26.13 2.22
N GLN A 75 3.86 26.43 2.39
CA GLN A 75 4.92 25.43 2.23
C GLN A 75 4.95 24.39 3.35
N ALA A 76 4.79 24.82 4.60
CA ALA A 76 4.71 23.91 5.74
C ALA A 76 3.44 23.05 5.68
N LEU A 77 2.32 23.62 5.23
CA LEU A 77 1.10 22.86 4.95
C LEU A 77 1.32 21.86 3.82
N ALA A 78 1.94 22.25 2.70
CA ALA A 78 2.23 21.34 1.60
C ALA A 78 3.14 20.18 2.03
N PHE A 79 4.17 20.45 2.83
CA PHE A 79 5.02 19.41 3.41
C PHE A 79 4.22 18.45 4.31
N LEU A 80 3.43 19.00 5.24
CA LEU A 80 2.64 18.19 6.17
C LEU A 80 1.59 17.35 5.46
N THR A 81 0.88 17.93 4.48
CA THR A 81 -0.10 17.24 3.65
C THR A 81 0.57 16.15 2.82
N GLY A 82 1.70 16.43 2.18
CA GLY A 82 2.49 15.42 1.45
C GLY A 82 2.93 14.28 2.36
N TYR A 83 3.47 14.59 3.53
CA TYR A 83 3.88 13.60 4.54
C TYR A 83 2.71 12.71 4.97
N LEU A 84 1.55 13.30 5.28
CA LEU A 84 0.35 12.55 5.67
C LEU A 84 -0.15 11.63 4.55
N ILE A 85 -0.16 12.11 3.30
CA ILE A 85 -0.53 11.30 2.14
C ILE A 85 0.43 10.12 1.99
N GLU A 86 1.75 10.34 2.08
CA GLU A 86 2.74 9.28 1.99
C GLU A 86 2.61 8.25 3.13
N LYS A 87 2.37 8.72 4.36
CA LYS A 87 2.14 7.82 5.51
C LYS A 87 0.83 7.03 5.36
N SER A 88 -0.25 7.67 4.92
CA SER A 88 -1.54 7.00 4.70
C SER A 88 -1.42 5.89 3.65
N LEU A 89 -0.73 6.17 2.53
CA LEU A 89 -0.50 5.19 1.47
C LEU A 89 0.36 4.01 1.96
N ALA A 90 1.35 4.25 2.83
CA ALA A 90 2.13 3.19 3.45
C ALA A 90 1.30 2.33 4.41
N VAL A 91 0.43 2.93 5.23
CA VAL A 91 -0.42 2.23 6.20
C VAL A 91 -1.46 1.36 5.49
N ASP A 92 -2.10 1.89 4.44
CA ASP A 92 -3.07 1.15 3.62
C ASP A 92 -2.48 -0.15 3.08
N ASN A 93 -1.27 -0.08 2.50
CA ASN A 93 -0.56 -1.25 2.01
C ASN A 93 -0.29 -2.29 3.12
N VAL A 94 0.17 -1.86 4.31
CA VAL A 94 0.45 -2.78 5.43
C VAL A 94 -0.83 -3.45 5.92
N PHE A 95 -1.94 -2.73 5.99
CA PHE A 95 -3.22 -3.27 6.42
C PHE A 95 -3.72 -4.40 5.50
N VAL A 96 -3.64 -4.20 4.18
CA VAL A 96 -3.96 -5.25 3.19
C VAL A 96 -3.13 -6.51 3.42
N TRP A 97 -1.82 -6.37 3.70
CA TRP A 97 -0.96 -7.51 4.01
C TRP A 97 -1.36 -8.22 5.30
N LEU A 98 -1.70 -7.49 6.37
CA LEU A 98 -2.14 -8.09 7.63
C LEU A 98 -3.45 -8.88 7.47
N MET A 99 -4.44 -8.32 6.75
CA MET A 99 -5.68 -9.02 6.43
C MET A 99 -5.41 -10.30 5.61
N LEU A 100 -4.52 -10.22 4.61
CA LEU A 100 -4.17 -11.36 3.77
C LEU A 100 -3.45 -12.46 4.57
N PHE A 101 -2.51 -12.11 5.44
CA PHE A 101 -1.83 -13.08 6.31
C PHE A 101 -2.77 -13.72 7.32
N SER A 102 -3.72 -12.96 7.86
CA SER A 102 -4.76 -13.48 8.75
C SER A 102 -5.71 -14.43 8.01
N TYR A 103 -6.17 -14.05 6.81
CA TYR A 103 -7.06 -14.87 5.98
C TYR A 103 -6.44 -16.23 5.60
N PHE A 104 -5.14 -16.25 5.29
CA PHE A 104 -4.42 -17.48 4.92
C PHE A 104 -3.66 -18.13 6.08
N SER A 105 -3.80 -17.65 7.32
CA SER A 105 -3.10 -18.15 8.51
C SER A 105 -1.60 -18.36 8.31
N VAL A 106 -0.91 -17.40 7.67
CA VAL A 106 0.49 -17.54 7.26
C VAL A 106 1.43 -17.47 8.48
N PRO A 107 2.26 -18.50 8.74
CA PRO A 107 3.20 -18.49 9.86
C PRO A 107 4.19 -17.30 9.80
N PRO A 108 4.55 -16.67 10.94
CA PRO A 108 5.43 -15.50 10.96
C PRO A 108 6.77 -15.66 10.25
N ALA A 109 7.33 -16.88 10.24
CA ALA A 109 8.57 -17.21 9.56
C ALA A 109 8.48 -17.06 8.02
N LEU A 110 7.28 -17.25 7.45
CA LEU A 110 7.03 -17.18 6.01
C LEU A 110 6.48 -15.82 5.55
N GLN A 111 5.87 -15.05 6.46
CA GLN A 111 5.26 -13.74 6.15
C GLN A 111 6.21 -12.83 5.36
N ARG A 112 7.49 -12.75 5.75
CA ARG A 112 8.47 -11.94 5.05
C ARG A 112 8.68 -12.37 3.59
N ARG A 113 8.79 -13.67 3.33
CA ARG A 113 9.00 -14.18 1.96
C ARG A 113 7.78 -13.90 1.11
N VAL A 114 6.58 -14.14 1.64
CA VAL A 114 5.32 -13.85 0.97
C VAL A 114 5.19 -12.34 0.70
N LEU A 115 5.56 -11.49 1.66
CA LEU A 115 5.53 -10.03 1.52
C LEU A 115 6.44 -9.56 0.39
N VAL A 116 7.65 -10.11 0.26
CA VAL A 116 8.58 -9.73 -0.82
C VAL A 116 8.02 -10.06 -2.20
N TYR A 117 7.56 -11.30 -2.42
CA TYR A 117 6.95 -11.68 -3.71
C TYR A 117 5.67 -10.91 -3.97
N GLY A 118 4.90 -10.66 -2.92
CA GLY A 118 3.65 -9.91 -2.96
C GLY A 118 3.85 -8.44 -3.34
N VAL A 119 4.80 -7.75 -2.72
CA VAL A 119 5.14 -6.36 -3.05
C VAL A 119 5.68 -6.24 -4.48
N LEU A 120 6.55 -7.18 -4.91
CA LEU A 120 7.01 -7.25 -6.30
C LEU A 120 5.84 -7.39 -7.27
N GLY A 121 4.92 -8.33 -7.02
CA GLY A 121 3.72 -8.52 -7.83
C GLY A 121 2.81 -7.29 -7.83
N ALA A 122 2.61 -6.67 -6.67
CA ALA A 122 1.80 -5.47 -6.51
C ALA A 122 2.37 -4.28 -7.27
N ILE A 123 3.70 -4.09 -7.26
CA ILE A 123 4.38 -3.03 -8.02
C ILE A 123 4.20 -3.26 -9.53
N VAL A 124 4.37 -4.50 -10.01
CA VAL A 124 4.16 -4.83 -11.43
C VAL A 124 2.72 -4.58 -11.85
N LEU A 125 1.76 -5.12 -11.08
CA LEU A 125 0.34 -4.92 -11.35
C LEU A 125 -0.03 -3.44 -11.31
N ARG A 126 0.46 -2.70 -10.31
CA ARG A 126 0.25 -1.25 -10.19
C ARG A 126 0.81 -0.51 -11.41
N THR A 127 2.01 -0.87 -11.86
CA THR A 127 2.64 -0.27 -13.04
C THR A 127 1.78 -0.50 -14.29
N ILE A 128 1.35 -1.75 -14.52
CA ILE A 128 0.46 -2.11 -15.63
C ILE A 128 -0.86 -1.35 -15.55
N MET A 129 -1.51 -1.36 -14.38
CA MET A 129 -2.80 -0.70 -14.15
C MET A 129 -2.72 0.82 -14.35
N ILE A 130 -1.63 1.47 -13.92
CA ILE A 130 -1.44 2.91 -14.11
C ILE A 130 -1.26 3.24 -15.59
N PHE A 131 -0.38 2.54 -16.30
CA PHE A 131 -0.14 2.80 -17.72
C PHE A 131 -1.37 2.46 -18.58
N ALA A 132 -1.97 1.28 -18.36
CA ALA A 132 -3.18 0.86 -19.06
C ALA A 132 -4.36 1.79 -18.74
N GLY A 133 -4.54 2.16 -17.47
CA GLY A 133 -5.58 3.08 -17.03
C GLY A 133 -5.41 4.47 -17.64
N THR A 134 -4.20 5.01 -17.64
CA THR A 134 -3.90 6.30 -18.27
C THR A 134 -4.17 6.25 -19.77
N TRP A 135 -3.70 5.20 -20.44
CA TRP A 135 -3.96 4.99 -21.87
C TRP A 135 -5.47 4.90 -22.16
N LEU A 136 -6.22 4.16 -21.35
CA LEU A 136 -7.66 4.01 -21.53
C LEU A 136 -8.43 5.32 -21.30
N ILE A 137 -8.07 6.09 -20.27
CA ILE A 137 -8.71 7.38 -19.96
C ILE A 137 -8.43 8.42 -21.04
N THR A 138 -7.23 8.42 -21.63
CA THR A 138 -6.92 9.34 -22.75
C THR A 138 -7.70 9.04 -24.03
N GLN A 139 -8.20 7.81 -24.22
CA GLN A 139 -9.09 7.46 -25.32
C GLN A 139 -10.56 7.68 -24.98
N PHE A 140 -10.95 7.52 -23.71
CA PHE A 140 -12.33 7.56 -23.26
C PHE A 140 -12.47 8.43 -22.00
N GLU A 141 -12.65 9.74 -22.18
CA GLU A 141 -12.76 10.69 -21.06
C GLU A 141 -13.98 10.39 -20.17
N TRP A 142 -15.08 9.88 -20.74
CA TRP A 142 -16.28 9.50 -19.97
C TRP A 142 -16.00 8.39 -18.94
N LEU A 143 -14.97 7.58 -19.16
CA LEU A 143 -14.53 6.50 -18.28
C LEU A 143 -14.07 7.05 -16.92
N LEU A 144 -13.60 8.30 -16.88
CA LEU A 144 -13.17 8.98 -15.66
C LEU A 144 -14.36 9.21 -14.71
N TYR A 145 -15.52 9.58 -15.25
CA TYR A 145 -16.75 9.70 -14.45
C TYR A 145 -17.22 8.35 -13.91
N VAL A 146 -17.09 7.27 -14.69
CA VAL A 146 -17.44 5.91 -14.25
C VAL A 146 -16.51 5.44 -13.15
N PHE A 147 -15.19 5.59 -13.33
CA PHE A 147 -14.21 5.25 -12.29
C PHE A 147 -14.41 6.08 -11.04
N GLY A 148 -14.69 7.39 -11.17
CA GLY A 148 -14.98 8.27 -10.04
C GLY A 148 -16.24 7.85 -9.28
N ALA A 149 -17.33 7.54 -9.99
CA ALA A 149 -18.57 7.03 -9.39
C ALA A 149 -18.36 5.67 -8.72
N PHE A 150 -17.59 4.78 -9.35
CA PHE A 150 -17.22 3.48 -8.80
C PHE A 150 -16.39 3.62 -7.52
N LEU A 151 -15.39 4.50 -7.50
CA LEU A 151 -14.56 4.79 -6.31
C LEU A 151 -15.35 5.43 -5.18
N LEU A 152 -16.28 6.34 -5.50
CA LEU A 152 -17.21 6.90 -4.51
C LEU A 152 -18.09 5.80 -3.92
N PHE A 153 -18.66 4.94 -4.76
CA PHE A 153 -19.49 3.84 -4.32
C PHE A 153 -18.71 2.86 -3.43
N THR A 154 -17.52 2.44 -3.82
CA THR A 154 -16.69 1.53 -3.02
C THR A 154 -16.20 2.20 -1.73
N GLY A 155 -15.79 3.47 -1.78
CA GLY A 155 -15.38 4.25 -0.62
C GLY A 155 -16.50 4.39 0.41
N VAL A 156 -17.71 4.76 -0.03
CA VAL A 156 -18.90 4.83 0.83
C VAL A 156 -19.25 3.44 1.39
N LYS A 157 -19.19 2.40 0.57
CA LYS A 157 -19.43 1.03 1.02
C LYS A 157 -18.42 0.58 2.07
N MET A 158 -17.14 0.93 1.94
CA MET A 158 -16.11 0.61 2.93
C MET A 158 -16.30 1.42 4.21
N ALA A 159 -16.70 2.69 4.11
CA ALA A 159 -17.00 3.52 5.28
C ALA A 159 -18.26 3.04 6.05
N LEU A 160 -19.24 2.46 5.35
CA LEU A 160 -20.46 1.92 5.93
C LEU A 160 -20.35 0.43 6.31
N ALA A 161 -19.33 -0.28 5.83
CA ALA A 161 -19.04 -1.64 6.22
C ALA A 161 -18.47 -1.65 7.64
N LYS A 162 -19.38 -1.74 8.62
CA LYS A 162 -19.02 -2.16 9.97
C LYS A 162 -18.32 -3.53 9.91
N GLU A 163 -17.32 -3.73 10.76
CA GLU A 163 -16.66 -5.01 11.02
C GLU A 163 -17.70 -6.04 11.48
N ASP A 164 -18.47 -6.59 10.55
CA ASP A 164 -19.35 -7.70 10.83
C ASP A 164 -18.51 -8.98 10.73
N GLU A 165 -18.11 -9.48 11.90
CA GLU A 165 -17.66 -10.86 12.14
C GLU A 165 -18.79 -11.89 11.91
N SER A 166 -19.79 -11.58 11.08
CA SER A 166 -20.86 -12.51 10.73
C SER A 166 -20.48 -13.32 9.49
N GLY A 167 -20.33 -14.62 9.72
CA GLY A 167 -20.08 -15.72 8.77
C GLY A 167 -20.07 -15.37 7.28
N ILE A 168 -18.90 -15.54 6.67
CA ILE A 168 -18.60 -15.49 5.23
C ILE A 168 -19.24 -16.70 4.50
N GLY A 169 -20.52 -16.99 4.78
CA GLY A 169 -21.28 -18.10 4.20
C GLY A 169 -22.20 -17.70 3.05
N GLU A 170 -22.53 -16.41 2.90
CA GLU A 170 -23.64 -16.00 2.01
C GLU A 170 -23.25 -15.01 0.90
N LYS A 171 -21.97 -14.89 0.53
CA LYS A 171 -21.62 -14.08 -0.65
C LYS A 171 -21.81 -14.87 -1.95
N PRO A 172 -22.61 -14.37 -2.92
CA PRO A 172 -22.86 -15.06 -4.20
C PRO A 172 -21.58 -15.36 -5.00
N MET A 173 -20.52 -14.58 -4.77
CA MET A 173 -19.19 -14.78 -5.35
C MET A 173 -18.51 -16.06 -4.83
N VAL A 174 -18.70 -16.43 -3.55
CA VAL A 174 -18.18 -17.67 -2.95
C VAL A 174 -18.94 -18.89 -3.50
N ARG A 175 -20.25 -18.75 -3.73
CA ARG A 175 -21.08 -19.79 -4.35
C ARG A 175 -20.70 -20.04 -5.82
N TRP A 176 -20.31 -18.99 -6.55
CA TRP A 176 -19.81 -19.09 -7.92
C TRP A 176 -18.41 -19.71 -7.96
N LEU A 177 -17.50 -19.30 -7.07
CA LEU A 177 -16.16 -19.87 -6.95
C LEU A 177 -16.18 -21.35 -6.51
N ARG A 178 -17.02 -21.73 -5.54
CA ARG A 178 -17.23 -23.13 -5.13
C ARG A 178 -17.86 -23.99 -6.24
N GLY A 179 -18.59 -23.35 -7.17
CA GLY A 179 -19.17 -24.00 -8.34
C GLY A 179 -18.17 -24.23 -9.49
N HIS A 180 -17.12 -23.41 -9.59
CA HIS A 180 -16.13 -23.48 -10.68
C HIS A 180 -14.77 -24.07 -10.26
N LEU A 181 -14.47 -24.07 -8.96
CA LEU A 181 -13.29 -24.70 -8.38
C LEU A 181 -13.75 -25.71 -7.33
N ARG A 182 -13.22 -26.93 -7.39
CA ARG A 182 -13.36 -27.94 -6.33
C ARG A 182 -12.59 -27.46 -5.09
N MET A 183 -13.20 -26.58 -4.30
CA MET A 183 -12.75 -26.26 -2.96
C MET A 183 -13.31 -27.32 -2.01
N THR A 184 -12.42 -28.11 -1.42
CA THR A 184 -12.75 -28.99 -0.30
C THR A 184 -13.05 -28.12 0.93
N ASP A 185 -14.23 -28.33 1.52
CA ASP A 185 -14.76 -27.57 2.67
C ASP A 185 -14.27 -28.08 4.04
N THR A 186 -13.27 -28.95 4.08
CA THR A 186 -12.81 -29.62 5.29
C THR A 186 -11.30 -29.57 5.42
N ILE A 187 -10.80 -28.80 6.40
CA ILE A 187 -9.56 -29.16 7.08
C ILE A 187 -9.96 -30.31 8.01
N GLU A 188 -9.81 -31.53 7.52
CA GLU A 188 -10.09 -32.71 8.30
C GLU A 188 -9.04 -32.83 9.41
N ASN A 189 -9.56 -32.87 10.63
CA ASN A 189 -8.87 -33.09 11.89
C ASN A 189 -7.80 -34.17 11.79
N GLU A 190 -6.74 -33.93 12.56
CA GLU A 190 -5.69 -34.86 12.93
C GLU A 190 -6.21 -36.29 13.24
N HIS A 191 -6.30 -37.18 12.24
CA HIS A 191 -6.15 -38.63 12.43
C HIS A 191 -5.75 -39.29 11.11
N PHE A 192 -4.44 -39.36 10.90
CA PHE A 192 -3.79 -40.16 9.87
C PHE A 192 -3.85 -41.64 10.32
N PHE A 193 -4.74 -42.44 9.72
CA PHE A 193 -4.95 -43.89 9.91
C PHE A 193 -5.55 -44.39 11.25
N ARG A 194 -6.68 -45.09 11.15
CA ARG A 194 -6.99 -46.26 11.99
C ARG A 194 -7.74 -47.32 11.18
N THR A 195 -7.13 -48.52 11.24
CA THR A 195 -7.58 -49.90 10.97
C THR A 195 -8.49 -50.18 9.79
#